data_AF-A0A7V3BXS2-F1
#
_entry.id   AF-A0A7V3BXS2-F1
#
_cell.length_a   1.000
_cell.length_b   1.000
_cell.length_c   1.000
_cell.angle_alpha   90.00
_cell.angle_beta   90.00
_cell.angle_gamma   90.00
#
_symmetry.space_group_name_H-M   'P 1'
#
loop_
_entity.id
_entity.type
_entity.pdbx_description
1 polymer ?
#
loop_
_entity_poly.entity_id
_entity_poly.type
_entity_poly.pdbx_seq_one_letter_code
_entity_poly.pdbx_strand_id
1 'polypeptide(L)'
;MHEHEQEPSVPPAFAEARRRRADLHHALVDVERAISGPALGREAAWAAEVSVRLKELLHTIDEHVEAAERPLGLYDEITARAPRLSGQIERLKAEHPLLRETTRALIAKLEATPIGEAWSLGEARDEVQRLLGRIVRHRQLGADLVWEAYNLDIGGIE
;
A
#
# COMPACT_ATOMS: atom_id res chain seq x y z
N MET A 1 -1.15 5.82 46.19
CA MET A 1 -1.23 7.02 45.34
C MET A 1 -1.01 6.51 43.92
N HIS A 2 -2.10 6.18 43.21
CA HIS A 2 -2.00 5.64 41.86
C HIS A 2 -1.74 6.81 40.92
N GLU A 3 -0.53 6.89 40.39
CA GLU A 3 -0.27 7.66 39.18
C GLU A 3 -1.09 7.00 38.07
N HIS A 4 -2.20 7.64 37.71
CA HIS A 4 -2.78 7.44 36.39
C HIS A 4 -1.72 7.94 35.40
N GLU A 5 -0.90 7.02 34.87
CA GLU A 5 -0.28 7.23 33.57
C GLU A 5 -1.41 7.62 32.62
N GLN A 6 -1.44 8.90 32.25
CA GLN A 6 -2.30 9.35 31.16
C GLN A 6 -1.82 8.55 29.95
N GLU A 7 -2.64 7.59 29.53
CA GLU A 7 -2.45 6.90 28.26
C GLU A 7 -2.24 8.00 27.20
N PRO A 8 -1.07 8.07 26.56
CA PRO A 8 -0.80 9.14 25.62
C PRO A 8 -1.88 9.08 24.55
N SER A 9 -2.62 10.17 24.38
CA SER A 9 -3.65 10.24 23.34
C SER A 9 -2.99 9.96 22.00
N VAL A 10 -3.49 8.95 21.30
CA VAL A 10 -3.00 8.55 19.98
C VAL A 10 -3.08 9.78 19.06
N PRO A 11 -1.96 10.29 18.49
CA PRO A 11 -1.99 11.48 17.67
C PRO A 11 -2.95 11.32 16.49
N PRO A 12 -3.65 12.37 16.03
CA PRO A 12 -4.58 12.29 14.89
C PRO A 12 -3.96 11.65 13.63
N ALA A 13 -2.66 11.84 13.42
CA ALA A 13 -1.91 11.22 12.32
C ALA A 13 -1.95 9.68 12.34
N PHE A 14 -2.02 9.04 13.52
CA PHE A 14 -2.11 7.59 13.64
C PHE A 14 -3.50 7.06 13.26
N ALA A 15 -4.56 7.75 13.68
CA ALA A 15 -5.92 7.38 13.31
C ALA A 15 -6.11 7.48 11.79
N GLU A 16 -5.56 8.54 11.18
CA GLU A 16 -5.54 8.69 9.73
C GLU A 16 -4.68 7.62 9.04
N ALA A 17 -3.46 7.37 9.50
CA ALA A 17 -2.60 6.34 8.93
C ALA A 17 -3.24 4.94 9.04
N ARG A 18 -3.88 4.61 10.16
CA ARG A 18 -4.62 3.34 10.32
C ARG A 18 -5.74 3.22 9.29
N ARG A 19 -6.53 4.28 9.10
CA ARG A 19 -7.58 4.30 8.07
C ARG A 19 -7.01 4.10 6.67
N ARG A 20 -5.98 4.85 6.28
CA ARG A 20 -5.37 4.73 4.95
C ARG A 20 -4.73 3.36 4.69
N ARG A 21 -4.22 2.71 5.74
CA ARG A 21 -3.71 1.34 5.65
C ARG A 21 -4.81 0.29 5.48
N ALA A 22 -6.01 0.55 5.99
CA ALA A 22 -7.20 -0.27 5.76
C ALA A 22 -7.73 -0.06 4.34
N ASP A 23 -7.84 1.19 3.88
CA ASP A 23 -8.20 1.53 2.50
C ASP A 23 -7.25 0.81 1.52
N LEU A 24 -5.94 0.87 1.77
CA LEU A 24 -4.93 0.20 0.95
C LEU A 24 -5.09 -1.33 0.97
N HIS A 25 -5.51 -1.91 2.09
CA HIS A 25 -5.80 -3.35 2.15
C HIS A 25 -6.98 -3.72 1.26
N HIS A 26 -8.09 -2.96 1.33
CA HIS A 26 -9.26 -3.20 0.50
C HIS A 26 -8.91 -3.11 -1.00
N ALA A 27 -8.15 -2.08 -1.41
CA ALA A 27 -7.70 -1.95 -2.78
C ALA A 27 -6.82 -3.14 -3.24
N LEU A 28 -5.98 -3.69 -2.37
CA LEU A 28 -5.20 -4.91 -2.67
C LEU A 28 -6.10 -6.13 -2.88
N VAL A 29 -7.15 -6.28 -2.04
CA VAL A 29 -8.12 -7.37 -2.17
C VAL A 29 -8.92 -7.24 -3.47
N ASP A 30 -9.31 -6.03 -3.86
CA ASP A 30 -10.05 -5.81 -5.10
C ASP A 30 -9.20 -6.11 -6.35
N VAL A 31 -7.92 -5.75 -6.34
CA VAL A 31 -6.99 -6.13 -7.41
C VAL A 31 -6.78 -7.65 -7.44
N GLU A 32 -6.57 -8.29 -6.28
CA GLU A 32 -6.44 -9.75 -6.17
C GLU A 32 -7.67 -10.46 -6.78
N ARG A 33 -8.88 -10.03 -6.39
CA ARG A 33 -10.13 -10.57 -6.92
C ARG A 33 -10.21 -10.44 -8.44
N ALA A 34 -9.81 -9.29 -9.00
CA ALA A 34 -9.85 -9.07 -10.44
C ALA A 34 -8.86 -9.98 -11.20
N ILE A 35 -7.63 -10.14 -10.72
CA ILE A 35 -6.65 -11.01 -11.39
C ILE A 35 -6.97 -12.50 -11.27
N SER A 36 -7.65 -12.90 -10.18
CA SER A 36 -8.20 -14.24 -9.97
C SER A 36 -9.44 -14.53 -10.83
N GLY A 37 -9.99 -13.50 -11.48
CA GLY A 37 -11.15 -13.59 -12.35
C GLY A 37 -10.92 -14.42 -13.63
N PRO A 38 -11.99 -15.03 -14.18
CA PRO A 38 -11.94 -15.81 -15.42
C PRO A 38 -11.66 -14.96 -16.66
N ALA A 39 -10.53 -15.21 -17.34
CA ALA A 39 -10.04 -14.41 -18.46
C ALA A 39 -10.08 -15.11 -19.85
N LEU A 40 -10.17 -16.44 -19.92
CA LEU A 40 -10.13 -17.18 -21.19
C LEU A 40 -11.27 -16.76 -22.13
N GLY A 41 -10.92 -16.34 -23.35
CA GLY A 41 -11.87 -15.82 -24.35
C GLY A 41 -12.46 -14.45 -24.00
N ARG A 42 -11.95 -13.79 -22.95
CA ARG A 42 -12.39 -12.49 -22.43
C ARG A 42 -11.20 -11.66 -21.96
N GLU A 43 -10.06 -11.86 -22.59
CA GLU A 43 -8.77 -11.31 -22.17
C GLU A 43 -8.79 -9.77 -22.16
N ALA A 44 -9.40 -9.15 -23.17
CA ALA A 44 -9.54 -7.70 -23.23
C ALA A 44 -10.43 -7.13 -22.10
N ALA A 45 -11.54 -7.80 -21.78
CA ALA A 45 -12.43 -7.40 -20.70
C ALA A 45 -11.75 -7.60 -19.32
N TRP A 46 -11.00 -8.69 -19.17
CA TRP A 46 -10.19 -8.95 -17.98
C TRP A 46 -9.10 -7.87 -17.80
N ALA A 47 -8.37 -7.53 -18.86
CA ALA A 47 -7.32 -6.51 -18.79
C ALA A 47 -7.88 -5.12 -18.45
N ALA A 48 -9.04 -4.76 -19.00
CA ALA A 48 -9.74 -3.52 -18.67
C ALA A 48 -10.15 -3.46 -17.19
N GLU A 49 -10.76 -4.54 -16.67
CA GLU A 49 -11.16 -4.64 -15.26
C GLU A 49 -9.94 -4.54 -14.32
N VAL A 50 -8.87 -5.28 -14.59
CA VAL A 50 -7.64 -5.21 -13.79
C VAL A 50 -7.02 -3.80 -13.85
N SER A 51 -7.03 -3.14 -15.01
CA SER A 51 -6.56 -1.75 -15.15
C SER A 51 -7.36 -0.78 -14.28
N VAL A 52 -8.69 -0.92 -14.23
CA VAL A 52 -9.54 -0.09 -13.35
C VAL A 52 -9.17 -0.29 -11.88
N ARG A 53 -9.07 -1.55 -11.41
CA ARG A 53 -8.70 -1.84 -10.03
C ARG A 53 -7.28 -1.36 -9.68
N LEU A 54 -6.33 -1.43 -10.62
CA LEU A 54 -4.99 -0.89 -10.42
C LEU A 54 -4.96 0.65 -10.34
N LYS A 55 -5.85 1.35 -11.05
CA LYS A 55 -5.99 2.82 -10.94
C LYS A 55 -6.52 3.22 -9.56
N GLU A 56 -7.50 2.47 -9.05
CA GLU A 56 -7.99 2.65 -7.68
C GLU A 56 -6.89 2.37 -6.66
N LEU A 57 -6.12 1.28 -6.82
CA LEU A 57 -4.95 1.00 -5.99
C LEU A 57 -3.91 2.12 -6.03
N LEU A 58 -3.62 2.69 -7.22
CA LEU A 58 -2.71 3.81 -7.36
C LEU A 58 -3.18 5.03 -6.57
N HIS A 59 -4.47 5.36 -6.67
CA HIS A 59 -5.05 6.45 -5.90
C HIS A 59 -4.92 6.22 -4.39
N THR A 60 -5.21 5.00 -3.92
CA THR A 60 -5.07 4.66 -2.50
C THR A 60 -3.61 4.63 -2.03
N ILE A 61 -2.66 4.27 -2.89
CA ILE A 61 -1.22 4.43 -2.61
C ILE A 61 -0.92 5.92 -2.40
N ASP A 62 -1.44 6.81 -3.23
CA ASP A 62 -1.20 8.25 -3.07
C ASP A 62 -1.73 8.80 -1.75
N GLU A 63 -2.94 8.40 -1.35
CA GLU A 63 -3.51 8.77 -0.05
C GLU A 63 -2.73 8.19 1.14
N HIS A 64 -2.26 6.95 1.04
CA HIS A 64 -1.39 6.32 2.04
C HIS A 64 -0.08 7.08 2.21
N VAL A 65 0.56 7.46 1.11
CA VAL A 65 1.82 8.22 1.15
C VAL A 65 1.61 9.61 1.74
N GLU A 66 0.54 10.30 1.34
CA GLU A 66 0.21 11.62 1.87
C GLU A 66 0.01 11.58 3.39
N ALA A 67 -0.75 10.62 3.91
CA ALA A 67 -0.94 10.46 5.35
C ALA A 67 0.37 10.16 6.12
N ALA A 68 1.30 9.45 5.49
CA ALA A 68 2.56 9.07 6.10
C ALA A 68 3.61 10.20 6.08
N GLU A 69 3.73 10.91 4.96
CA GLU A 69 4.86 11.80 4.67
C GLU A 69 4.56 13.29 4.77
N ARG A 70 3.29 13.71 4.76
CA ARG A 70 2.96 15.13 4.88
C ARG A 70 3.53 15.72 6.17
N PRO A 71 3.74 17.05 6.26
CA PRO A 71 4.13 17.69 7.51
C PRO A 71 3.16 17.34 8.64
N LEU A 72 3.71 16.98 9.81
CA LEU A 72 2.94 16.46 10.96
C LEU A 72 2.18 15.15 10.65
N GLY A 73 2.64 14.42 9.63
CA GLY A 73 2.18 13.08 9.29
C GLY A 73 2.83 12.01 10.18
N LEU A 74 2.53 10.74 9.88
CA LEU A 74 2.98 9.61 10.71
C LEU A 74 4.50 9.58 10.91
N TYR A 75 5.28 9.83 9.85
CA TYR A 75 6.74 9.75 9.95
C TYR A 75 7.36 10.88 10.76
N ASP A 76 6.75 12.08 10.79
CA ASP A 76 7.20 13.17 11.65
C ASP A 76 6.94 12.83 13.13
N GLU A 77 5.76 12.30 13.45
CA GLU A 77 5.42 11.83 14.80
C GLU A 77 6.38 10.73 15.29
N ILE A 78 6.63 9.71 14.46
CA ILE A 78 7.58 8.64 14.78
C ILE A 78 9.00 9.19 14.95
N THR A 79 9.44 10.10 14.09
CA THR A 79 10.77 10.71 14.19
C THR A 79 10.92 11.52 15.47
N ALA A 80 9.88 12.28 15.87
CA ALA A 80 9.89 13.03 17.12
C ALA A 80 9.96 12.12 18.35
N ARG A 81 9.25 10.99 18.33
CA ARG A 81 9.20 10.03 19.46
C ARG A 81 10.38 9.09 19.53
N ALA A 82 10.88 8.63 18.39
CA ALA A 82 11.91 7.60 18.24
C ALA A 82 12.91 7.95 17.11
N PRO A 83 13.78 8.96 17.27
CA PRO A 83 14.72 9.42 16.23
C PRO A 83 15.65 8.33 15.67
N ARG A 84 15.92 7.29 16.46
CA ARG A 84 16.72 6.12 16.03
C ARG A 84 16.12 5.37 14.83
N LEU A 85 14.83 5.54 14.53
CA LEU A 85 14.13 4.87 13.43
C LEU A 85 14.18 5.65 12.11
N SER A 86 14.77 6.85 12.08
CA SER A 86 14.80 7.69 10.87
C SER A 86 15.43 7.00 9.66
N GLY A 87 16.43 6.12 9.88
CA GLY A 87 17.01 5.32 8.80
C GLY A 87 16.04 4.30 8.18
N GLN A 88 15.12 3.73 8.96
CA GLN A 88 14.07 2.84 8.45
C GLN A 88 12.98 3.64 7.72
N ILE A 89 12.61 4.81 8.26
CA ILE A 89 11.66 5.74 7.62
C ILE A 89 12.14 6.13 6.23
N GLU A 90 13.39 6.58 6.08
CA GLU A 90 13.91 7.00 4.78
C GLU A 90 13.95 5.85 3.76
N ARG A 91 14.18 4.60 4.21
CA ARG A 91 14.06 3.42 3.34
C ARG A 91 12.63 3.20 2.87
N LEU A 92 11.65 3.30 3.76
CA LEU A 92 10.23 3.14 3.39
C LEU A 92 9.76 4.26 2.46
N LYS A 93 10.18 5.51 2.70
CA LYS A 93 9.91 6.64 1.79
C LYS A 93 10.48 6.39 0.39
N ALA A 94 11.68 5.84 0.30
CA ALA A 94 12.29 5.48 -0.98
C ALA A 94 11.54 4.38 -1.75
N GLU A 95 10.72 3.56 -1.08
CA GLU A 95 9.86 2.56 -1.76
C GLU A 95 8.63 3.19 -2.42
N HIS A 96 8.10 4.29 -1.89
CA HIS A 96 6.84 4.87 -2.37
C HIS A 96 6.86 5.28 -3.86
N PRO A 97 7.89 5.98 -4.39
CA PRO A 97 7.99 6.26 -5.81
C PRO A 97 7.98 4.97 -6.65
N LEU A 98 8.69 3.93 -6.20
CA LEU A 98 8.78 2.66 -6.92
C LEU A 98 7.44 1.93 -6.97
N LEU A 99 6.65 1.96 -5.89
CA LEU A 99 5.30 1.37 -5.87
C LEU A 99 4.36 2.10 -6.84
N ARG A 100 4.38 3.44 -6.83
CA ARG A 100 3.61 4.29 -7.74
C ARG A 100 3.98 4.05 -9.21
N GLU A 101 5.26 4.06 -9.52
CA GLU A 101 5.78 3.87 -10.88
C GLU A 101 5.49 2.46 -11.40
N THR A 102 5.70 1.43 -10.58
CA THR A 102 5.38 0.04 -10.96
C THR A 102 3.88 -0.10 -11.26
N THR A 103 3.02 0.50 -10.44
CA THR A 103 1.57 0.48 -10.64
C THR A 103 1.17 1.20 -11.93
N ARG A 104 1.70 2.41 -12.19
CA ARG A 104 1.48 3.15 -13.44
C ARG A 104 1.94 2.38 -14.67
N ALA A 105 3.12 1.75 -14.59
CA ALA A 105 3.67 0.96 -15.69
C ALA A 105 2.78 -0.24 -16.03
N LEU A 106 2.24 -0.93 -15.02
CA LEU A 106 1.31 -2.04 -15.24
C LEU A 106 -0.03 -1.59 -15.83
N ILE A 107 -0.58 -0.47 -15.36
CA ILE A 107 -1.79 0.14 -15.96
C ILE A 107 -1.54 0.43 -17.45
N ALA A 108 -0.46 1.13 -17.77
CA ALA A 108 -0.12 1.49 -19.15
C ALA A 108 0.09 0.25 -20.03
N LYS A 109 0.73 -0.80 -19.48
CA LYS A 109 0.96 -2.05 -20.20
C LYS A 109 -0.34 -2.81 -20.49
N LEU A 110 -1.27 -2.89 -19.53
CA LEU A 110 -2.61 -3.48 -19.71
C LEU A 110 -3.44 -2.73 -20.76
N GLU A 111 -3.28 -1.42 -20.84
CA GLU A 111 -4.01 -0.60 -21.82
C GLU A 111 -3.41 -0.64 -23.22
N ALA A 112 -2.10 -0.83 -23.33
CA ALA A 112 -1.38 -0.76 -24.60
C ALA A 112 -1.10 -2.14 -25.24
N THR A 113 -1.05 -3.22 -24.45
CA THR A 113 -0.61 -4.55 -24.90
C THR A 113 -1.73 -5.57 -24.75
N PRO A 114 -2.29 -6.09 -25.86
CA PRO A 114 -3.25 -7.20 -25.81
C PRO A 114 -2.65 -8.45 -25.15
N ILE A 115 -3.42 -9.05 -24.24
CA ILE A 115 -3.07 -10.30 -23.60
C ILE A 115 -3.22 -11.46 -24.60
N GLY A 116 -2.23 -12.34 -24.66
CA GLY A 116 -2.20 -13.52 -25.54
C GLY A 116 -1.28 -13.38 -26.75
N GLU A 117 -0.69 -12.20 -26.99
CA GLU A 117 0.32 -11.99 -28.02
C GLU A 117 1.72 -11.91 -27.40
N ALA A 118 2.33 -10.73 -27.34
CA ALA A 118 3.66 -10.49 -26.75
C ALA A 118 3.67 -10.56 -25.21
N TRP A 119 2.49 -10.71 -24.59
CA TRP A 119 2.33 -10.79 -23.14
C TRP A 119 1.25 -11.81 -22.80
N SER A 120 1.65 -12.93 -22.21
CA SER A 120 0.72 -13.99 -21.85
C SER A 120 -0.11 -13.61 -20.62
N LEU A 121 -1.29 -14.23 -20.49
CA LEU A 121 -2.15 -14.06 -19.31
C LEU A 121 -1.43 -14.46 -18.01
N GLY A 122 -0.57 -15.48 -18.06
CA GLY A 122 0.22 -15.92 -16.91
C GLY A 122 1.22 -14.86 -16.47
N GLU A 123 1.99 -14.31 -17.42
CA GLU A 123 2.95 -13.24 -17.14
C GLU A 123 2.25 -11.99 -16.59
N ALA A 124 1.08 -11.64 -17.11
CA ALA A 124 0.30 -10.50 -16.62
C ALA A 124 -0.14 -10.69 -15.16
N ARG A 125 -0.67 -11.86 -14.81
CA ARG A 125 -1.02 -12.19 -13.43
C ARG A 125 0.19 -12.16 -12.51
N ASP A 126 1.29 -12.78 -12.93
CA ASP A 126 2.51 -12.85 -12.13
C ASP A 126 3.09 -11.45 -11.86
N GLU A 127 3.05 -10.55 -12.84
CA GLU A 127 3.46 -9.16 -12.68
C GLU A 127 2.62 -8.41 -11.66
N VAL A 128 1.28 -8.53 -11.72
CA VAL A 128 0.38 -7.91 -10.73
C VAL A 128 0.58 -8.55 -9.35
N GLN A 129 0.70 -9.87 -9.23
CA GLN A 129 0.97 -10.54 -7.95
C GLN A 129 2.28 -10.08 -7.31
N ARG A 130 3.34 -9.88 -8.11
CA ARG A 130 4.60 -9.31 -7.62
C ARG A 130 4.41 -7.90 -7.07
N LEU A 131 3.60 -7.06 -7.72
CA LEU A 131 3.24 -5.74 -7.20
C LEU A 131 2.50 -5.86 -5.85
N LEU A 132 1.45 -6.68 -5.77
CA LEU A 132 0.69 -6.89 -4.54
C LEU A 132 1.61 -7.34 -3.40
N GLY A 133 2.51 -8.30 -3.65
CA GLY A 133 3.48 -8.78 -2.67
C GLY A 133 4.46 -7.70 -2.20
N ARG A 134 4.87 -6.77 -3.08
CA ARG A 134 5.71 -5.62 -2.69
C ARG A 134 4.96 -4.67 -1.76
N ILE A 135 3.71 -4.37 -2.05
CA ILE A 135 2.89 -3.47 -1.21
C ILE A 135 2.61 -4.13 0.14
N VAL A 136 2.32 -5.44 0.18
CA VAL A 136 2.15 -6.17 1.44
C VAL A 136 3.42 -6.11 2.30
N ARG A 137 4.60 -6.33 1.72
CA ARG A 137 5.88 -6.21 2.45
C ARG A 137 6.12 -4.80 2.97
N HIS A 138 5.87 -3.79 2.14
CA HIS A 138 5.93 -2.38 2.57
C HIS A 138 5.02 -2.12 3.77
N ARG A 139 3.77 -2.62 3.72
CA ARG A 139 2.81 -2.49 4.82
C ARG A 139 3.26 -3.20 6.10
N GLN A 140 3.89 -4.37 6.00
CA GLN A 140 4.44 -5.09 7.15
C GLN A 140 5.52 -4.26 7.85
N LEU A 141 6.50 -3.79 7.09
CA LEU A 141 7.58 -2.95 7.62
C LEU A 141 7.07 -1.65 8.24
N GLY A 142 6.04 -1.04 7.66
CA GLY A 142 5.37 0.13 8.25
C GLY A 142 4.63 -0.18 9.56
N ALA A 143 4.08 -1.38 9.72
CA ALA A 143 3.45 -1.80 10.98
C ALA A 143 4.51 -2.04 12.07
N ASP A 144 5.61 -2.70 11.72
CA ASP A 144 6.73 -2.94 12.62
C ASP A 144 7.33 -1.61 13.13
N LEU A 145 7.44 -0.61 12.25
CA LEU A 145 7.91 0.73 12.61
C LEU A 145 7.03 1.38 13.69
N VAL A 146 5.71 1.27 13.54
CA VAL A 146 4.75 1.86 14.49
C VAL A 146 4.75 1.11 15.82
N TRP A 147 4.83 -0.22 15.76
CA TRP A 147 5.00 -1.04 16.95
C TRP A 147 6.29 -0.68 17.70
N GLU A 148 7.40 -0.53 17.01
CA GLU A 148 8.70 -0.21 17.59
C GLU A 148 8.77 1.19 18.23
N ALA A 149 7.98 2.14 17.72
CA ALA A 149 7.94 3.52 18.22
C ALA A 149 6.91 3.75 19.34
N TYR A 150 5.74 3.11 19.26
CA TYR A 150 4.59 3.40 20.12
C TYR A 150 3.97 2.17 20.78
N ASN A 151 4.40 0.96 20.44
CA ASN A 151 3.77 -0.30 20.88
C ASN A 151 2.27 -0.36 20.53
N LEU A 152 1.91 0.19 19.37
CA LEU A 152 0.55 0.23 18.85
C LEU A 152 0.44 -0.68 17.61
N ASP A 153 -0.64 -1.46 17.55
CA ASP A 153 -0.98 -2.22 16.35
C ASP A 153 -1.83 -1.35 15.41
N ILE A 154 -1.27 -1.03 14.25
CA ILE A 154 -1.97 -0.40 13.13
C ILE A 154 -2.01 -1.29 11.88
N GLY A 155 -1.64 -2.57 12.05
CA GLY A 155 -1.76 -3.63 11.05
C GLY A 155 -3.15 -4.28 11.06
N GLY A 156 -3.88 -4.18 12.18
CA GLY A 156 -5.20 -4.78 12.39
C GLY A 156 -6.30 -4.25 11.47
N ILE A 157 -6.95 -5.20 10.79
CA ILE A 157 -8.13 -5.05 9.93
C ILE A 157 -9.36 -4.98 10.85
N GLU A 158 -10.20 -3.96 10.71
CA GLU A 158 -11.61 -4.00 11.15
C GLU A 158 -12.50 -4.26 9.93
#